data_AF-A0A951ZHW5-F1
#
_entry.id   AF-A0A951ZHW5-F1
#
_cell.length_a   1.000
_cell.length_b   1.000
_cell.length_c   1.000
_cell.angle_alpha   90.00
_cell.angle_beta   90.00
_cell.angle_gamma   90.00
#
_symmetry.space_group_name_H-M   'P 1'
#
loop_
_entity.id
_entity.type
_entity.pdbx_description
1 polymer ?
#
loop_
_entity_poly.entity_id
_entity_poly.type
_entity_poly.pdbx_seq_one_letter_code
_entity_poly.pdbx_strand_id
1 'polypeptide(L)'
;MKKFLRALAWGVGGVLVIVAIACTVLYVTTQRGIDRKYAVAGHALTIPTDSLALARGAHVAKALSKCIDCHGADLGGRQFIDEPPVARLWAANLTTG
;
A
#
# COMPACT_ATOMS: atom_id res chain seq x y z
N MET A 1 4.06 -24.48 45.02
CA MET A 1 4.26 -24.55 43.54
C MET A 1 2.96 -24.52 42.74
N LYS A 2 1.99 -25.43 42.93
CA LYS A 2 0.73 -25.46 42.12
C LYS A 2 -0.10 -24.17 42.15
N LYS A 3 -0.19 -23.49 43.31
CA LYS A 3 -0.92 -22.21 43.46
C LYS A 3 -0.25 -21.05 42.71
N PHE A 4 1.08 -21.01 42.70
CA PHE A 4 1.89 -20.02 41.98
C PHE A 4 1.82 -20.22 40.47
N LEU A 5 1.99 -21.47 40.00
CA LEU A 5 1.83 -21.82 38.59
C LEU A 5 0.42 -21.47 38.07
N ARG A 6 -0.62 -21.68 38.90
CA ARG A 6 -1.98 -21.29 38.55
C ARG A 6 -2.11 -19.76 38.47
N ALA A 7 -1.60 -19.01 39.45
CA ALA A 7 -1.63 -17.54 39.39
C ALA A 7 -0.91 -17.00 38.14
N LEU A 8 0.26 -17.57 37.80
CA LEU A 8 1.02 -17.21 36.62
C LEU A 8 0.24 -17.53 35.32
N ALA A 9 -0.38 -18.72 35.24
CA ALA A 9 -1.20 -19.11 34.10
C ALA A 9 -2.41 -18.19 33.88
N TRP A 10 -3.07 -17.75 34.95
CA TRP A 10 -4.15 -16.77 34.88
C TRP A 10 -3.66 -15.39 34.45
N GLY A 11 -2.48 -14.96 34.92
CA GLY A 11 -1.85 -13.71 34.49
C GLY A 11 -1.50 -13.72 33.00
N VAL A 12 -0.82 -14.76 32.53
CA VAL A 12 -0.47 -14.94 31.12
C VAL A 12 -1.72 -15.08 30.26
N GLY A 13 -2.70 -15.88 30.69
CA GLY A 13 -3.98 -16.02 29.99
C GLY A 13 -4.73 -14.69 29.86
N GLY A 14 -4.77 -13.90 30.92
CA GLY A 14 -5.35 -12.56 30.89
C GLY A 14 -4.65 -11.63 29.91
N VAL A 15 -3.32 -11.59 29.92
CA VAL A 15 -2.54 -10.79 28.96
C VAL A 15 -2.79 -11.23 27.53
N LEU A 16 -2.78 -12.54 27.25
CA LEU A 16 -3.05 -13.08 25.92
C LEU A 16 -4.45 -12.71 25.42
N VAL A 17 -5.47 -12.77 26.29
CA VAL A 17 -6.83 -12.35 25.96
C VAL A 17 -6.88 -10.87 25.64
N ILE A 18 -6.24 -10.02 26.45
CA ILE A 18 -6.18 -8.57 26.20
C ILE A 18 -5.50 -8.27 24.86
N VAL A 19 -4.37 -8.92 24.57
CA VAL A 19 -3.64 -8.75 23.31
C VAL A 19 -4.50 -9.20 22.12
N ALA A 20 -5.17 -10.36 22.22
CA ALA A 20 -6.05 -10.84 21.16
C ALA A 20 -7.22 -9.88 20.89
N ILE A 21 -7.83 -9.33 21.95
CA ILE A 21 -8.89 -8.32 21.83
C ILE A 21 -8.34 -7.06 21.16
N ALA A 22 -7.18 -6.56 21.60
CA ALA A 22 -6.56 -5.38 21.02
C ALA A 22 -6.25 -5.57 19.52
N CYS A 23 -5.62 -6.68 19.13
CA CYS A 23 -5.35 -7.01 17.73
C CYS A 23 -6.64 -7.08 16.91
N THR A 24 -7.69 -7.71 17.45
CA THR A 24 -8.98 -7.82 16.76
C THR A 24 -9.62 -6.45 16.53
N VAL A 25 -9.65 -5.59 17.56
CA VAL A 25 -10.22 -4.24 17.46
C VAL A 25 -9.44 -3.39 16.45
N LEU A 26 -8.11 -3.40 16.52
CA LEU A 26 -7.25 -2.69 15.58
C LEU A 26 -7.46 -3.17 14.14
N TYR A 27 -7.49 -4.48 13.93
CA TYR A 27 -7.72 -5.06 12.62
C TYR A 27 -9.09 -4.64 12.06
N VAL A 28 -10.17 -4.83 12.82
CA VAL A 28 -11.54 -4.52 12.34
C VAL A 28 -11.71 -3.02 12.07
N THR A 29 -11.20 -2.16 12.94
CA THR A 29 -11.33 -0.70 12.74
C THR A 29 -10.53 -0.21 11.54
N THR A 30 -9.31 -0.71 11.36
CA THR A 30 -8.46 -0.42 10.20
C THR A 30 -9.11 -0.92 8.91
N GLN A 31 -9.57 -2.18 8.91
CA GLN A 31 -10.12 -2.81 7.72
C GLN A 31 -11.44 -2.15 7.27
N ARG A 32 -12.26 -1.68 8.20
CA ARG A 32 -13.44 -0.85 7.89
C ARG A 32 -13.10 0.46 7.19
N GLY A 33 -11.93 1.03 7.49
CA GLY A 33 -11.41 2.21 6.81
C GLY A 33 -10.89 1.89 5.41
N ILE A 34 -10.09 0.83 5.29
CA ILE A 34 -9.53 0.36 4.02
C ILE A 34 -10.63 -0.06 3.03
N ASP A 35 -11.63 -0.81 3.51
CA ASP A 35 -12.72 -1.34 2.67
C ASP A 35 -13.81 -0.30 2.40
N ARG A 36 -13.68 0.92 2.92
CA ARG A 36 -14.64 1.99 2.67
C ARG A 36 -14.62 2.38 1.21
N LYS A 37 -15.70 2.05 0.50
CA LYS A 37 -15.93 2.47 -0.88
C LYS A 37 -16.72 3.77 -0.90
N TYR A 38 -16.21 4.75 -1.62
CA TYR A 38 -16.91 6.01 -1.88
C TYR A 38 -17.61 5.91 -3.23
N ALA A 39 -18.93 6.11 -3.23
CA ALA A 39 -19.69 6.21 -4.48
C ALA A 39 -19.37 7.56 -5.12
N VAL A 40 -18.45 7.56 -6.08
CA VAL A 40 -18.16 8.72 -6.91
C VAL A 40 -18.97 8.58 -8.18
N ALA A 41 -19.77 9.59 -8.51
CA ALA A 41 -20.51 9.61 -9.77
C ALA A 41 -19.51 9.52 -10.93
N GLY A 42 -19.69 8.54 -11.81
CA GLY A 42 -18.90 8.42 -13.02
C GLY A 42 -19.12 9.64 -13.90
N HIS A 43 -18.03 10.28 -14.32
CA HIS A 43 -18.06 11.33 -15.33
C HIS A 43 -17.46 10.76 -16.61
N ALA A 44 -18.10 11.01 -17.74
CA ALA A 44 -17.54 10.63 -19.03
C ALA A 44 -16.25 11.43 -19.25
N LEU A 45 -15.12 10.71 -19.31
CA LEU A 45 -13.83 11.30 -19.60
C LEU A 45 -13.57 11.19 -21.09
N THR A 46 -13.45 12.33 -21.76
CA THR A 46 -12.87 12.37 -23.09
C THR A 46 -11.36 12.31 -22.94
N ILE A 47 -10.73 11.23 -23.41
CA ILE A 47 -9.27 11.07 -23.39
C ILE A 47 -8.74 11.54 -24.75
N PRO A 48 -8.12 12.73 -24.83
CA PRO A 48 -7.59 13.24 -26.09
C PRO A 48 -6.32 12.45 -26.47
N THR A 49 -6.18 12.14 -27.75
CA THR A 49 -5.04 11.38 -28.30
C THR A 49 -4.26 12.18 -29.35
N ASP A 50 -4.54 13.46 -29.48
CA ASP A 50 -3.79 14.36 -30.36
C ASP A 50 -2.36 14.58 -29.86
N SER A 51 -1.49 15.06 -30.75
CA SER A 51 -0.07 15.22 -30.47
C SER A 51 0.23 16.17 -29.30
N LEU A 52 -0.59 17.20 -29.07
CA LEU A 52 -0.39 18.12 -27.94
C LEU A 52 -0.76 17.45 -26.63
N ALA A 53 -1.87 16.71 -26.61
CA ALA A 53 -2.28 15.93 -25.45
C ALA A 53 -1.23 14.87 -25.08
N LEU A 54 -0.69 14.15 -26.06
CA LEU A 54 0.37 13.16 -25.84
C LEU A 54 1.68 13.80 -25.34
N ALA A 55 2.10 14.93 -25.92
CA ALA A 55 3.28 15.66 -25.46
C ALA A 55 3.12 16.14 -24.01
N ARG A 56 1.93 16.67 -23.66
CA ARG A 56 1.60 17.05 -22.29
C ARG A 56 1.61 15.84 -21.35
N GLY A 57 1.00 14.73 -21.74
CA GLY A 57 0.98 13.49 -20.95
C GLY A 57 2.40 12.98 -20.66
N ALA A 58 3.27 12.98 -21.67
CA ALA A 58 4.68 12.64 -21.51
C ALA A 58 5.40 13.59 -20.54
N HIS A 59 5.14 14.90 -20.63
CA HIS A 59 5.71 15.87 -19.70
C HIS A 59 5.23 15.65 -18.26
N VAL A 60 3.93 15.40 -18.05
CA VAL A 60 3.39 15.11 -16.72
C VAL A 60 4.04 13.85 -16.15
N ALA A 61 4.06 12.75 -16.90
CA ALA A 61 4.61 11.47 -16.43
C ALA A 61 6.10 11.55 -16.10
N LYS A 62 6.90 12.28 -16.90
CA LYS A 62 8.36 12.31 -16.76
C LYS A 62 8.88 13.46 -15.89
N ALA A 63 8.30 14.64 -16.02
CA ALA A 63 8.84 15.85 -15.39
C ALA A 63 8.12 16.22 -14.09
N LEU A 64 6.79 16.07 -14.04
CA LEU A 64 5.98 16.54 -12.91
C LEU A 64 5.73 15.44 -11.88
N SER A 65 5.14 14.32 -12.32
CA SER A 65 4.77 13.19 -11.48
C SER A 65 5.90 12.19 -11.27
N LYS A 66 6.98 12.29 -12.05
CA LYS A 66 8.20 11.47 -11.89
C LYS A 66 7.91 9.96 -11.89
N CYS A 67 6.95 9.52 -12.69
CA CYS A 67 6.57 8.11 -12.79
C CYS A 67 7.77 7.23 -13.17
N ILE A 68 8.66 7.76 -14.00
CA ILE A 68 9.87 7.08 -14.47
C ILE A 68 10.89 6.78 -13.35
N ASP A 69 10.84 7.51 -12.24
CA ASP A 69 11.81 7.34 -11.15
C ASP A 69 11.60 5.97 -10.47
N CYS A 70 10.35 5.52 -10.36
CA CYS A 70 10.01 4.20 -9.83
C CYS A 70 9.78 3.17 -10.94
N HIS A 71 9.04 3.52 -12.00
CA HIS A 71 8.55 2.58 -13.00
C HIS A 71 9.44 2.43 -14.24
N GLY A 72 10.64 3.02 -14.27
CA GLY A 72 11.56 2.91 -15.40
C GLY A 72 11.27 3.92 -16.51
N ALA A 73 12.24 4.11 -17.41
CA ALA A 73 12.22 5.19 -18.40
C ALA A 73 11.11 5.00 -19.47
N ASP A 74 10.76 3.75 -19.75
CA ASP A 74 9.70 3.28 -20.64
C ASP A 74 8.39 2.97 -19.90
N LEU A 75 8.37 3.13 -18.57
CA LEU A 75 7.27 2.78 -17.68
C LEU A 75 6.98 1.25 -17.61
N GLY A 76 7.93 0.41 -18.04
CA GLY A 76 7.86 -1.04 -18.03
C GLY A 76 8.07 -1.69 -16.64
N GLY A 77 8.27 -0.89 -15.60
CA GLY A 77 8.58 -1.34 -14.25
C GLY A 77 10.08 -1.59 -14.06
N ARG A 78 10.56 -1.44 -12.82
CA ARG A 78 11.94 -1.75 -12.46
C ARG A 78 12.10 -1.94 -10.96
N GLN A 79 13.25 -2.49 -10.58
CA GLN A 79 13.77 -2.27 -9.23
C GLN A 79 14.20 -0.81 -9.11
N PHE A 80 13.70 -0.13 -8.08
CA PHE A 80 14.01 1.30 -7.87
C PHE A 80 14.63 1.58 -6.50
N ILE A 81 14.61 0.60 -5.58
CA ILE A 81 15.36 0.62 -4.32
C ILE A 81 16.07 -0.74 -4.14
N ASP A 82 17.38 -0.69 -3.87
CA ASP A 82 18.21 -1.85 -3.48
C ASP A 82 19.19 -1.46 -2.38
N GLU A 83 18.71 -1.36 -1.15
CA GLU A 83 19.51 -0.95 0.01
C GLU A 83 19.42 -2.01 1.13
N PRO A 84 20.11 -3.16 1.04
CA PRO A 84 20.15 -4.13 2.12
C PRO A 84 20.93 -3.59 3.34
N PRO A 85 20.48 -3.85 4.59
CA PRO A 85 19.36 -4.69 5.00
C PRO A 85 18.01 -3.94 5.10
N VAL A 86 17.94 -2.69 4.63
CA VAL A 86 16.77 -1.81 4.81
C VAL A 86 15.60 -2.23 3.92
N ALA A 87 15.80 -2.25 2.59
CA ALA A 87 14.73 -2.57 1.66
C ALA A 87 15.23 -2.96 0.27
N ARG A 88 14.44 -3.80 -0.40
CA ARG A 88 14.51 -4.05 -1.84
C ARG A 88 13.11 -3.91 -2.41
N LEU A 89 12.87 -2.89 -3.23
CA LEU A 89 11.54 -2.58 -3.77
C LEU A 89 11.51 -2.55 -5.30
N TRP A 90 10.42 -3.10 -5.83
CA TRP A 90 10.12 -3.22 -7.25
C TRP A 90 8.82 -2.51 -7.57
N ALA A 91 8.82 -1.72 -8.64
CA ALA A 91 7.61 -1.13 -9.19
C ALA A 91 7.09 -2.00 -10.33
N ALA A 92 5.78 -2.26 -10.34
CA ALA A 92 5.11 -2.95 -11.43
C ALA A 92 5.13 -2.11 -12.73
N ASN A 93 4.81 -2.71 -13.86
CA ASN A 93 4.72 -2.00 -15.13
C ASN A 93 3.43 -1.15 -15.21
N LEU A 94 3.53 0.07 -15.76
CA LEU A 94 2.36 0.91 -16.10
C LEU A 94 1.98 0.77 -17.58
N THR A 95 2.94 0.40 -18.41
CA THR A 95 2.80 0.12 -19.84
C THR A 95 3.43 -1.25 -20.14
N THR A 96 3.47 -1.68 -21.39
CA THR A 96 4.17 -2.91 -21.79
C THR A 96 5.69 -2.74 -21.95
N GLY A 97 6.22 -1.53 -21.75
CA GLY A 97 7.56 -1.13 -22.20
C GLY A 97 7.51 -0.50 -23.57
#